data_AF-Q73SS4-F1
#
_entry.id   AF-Q73SS4-F1
#
_cell.length_a   1.000
_cell.length_b   1.000
_cell.length_c   1.000
_cell.angle_alpha   90.00
_cell.angle_beta   90.00
_cell.angle_gamma   90.00
#
_symmetry.space_group_name_H-M   'P 1'
#
loop_
_entity.id
_entity.type
_entity.pdbx_description
1 polymer ?
#
loop_
_entity_poly.entity_id
_entity_poly.type
_entity_poly.pdbx_seq_one_letter_code
_entity_poly.pdbx_strand_id
1 'polypeptide(L)'
;MDPAALADAVQRMAEFQRYAEDMIAEIDSRVTRLHQTWTGEGAAAHAEAHQHWVRGEAMMREALAQLGKAASTAHGNYTGAMSKNLGMWS
;
A
#
# COMPACT_ATOMS: atom_id res chain seq x y z
N MET A 1 -16.35 15.61 10.27
CA MET A 1 -15.06 15.15 9.72
C MET A 1 -14.39 16.34 9.07
N ASP A 2 -13.17 16.65 9.49
CA ASP A 2 -12.37 17.74 8.92
C ASP A 2 -11.79 17.29 7.56
N PRO A 3 -12.07 17.99 6.45
CA PRO A 3 -11.52 17.66 5.13
C PRO A 3 -9.99 17.63 5.08
N ALA A 4 -9.32 18.46 5.90
CA ALA A 4 -7.86 18.50 5.99
C ALA A 4 -7.30 17.23 6.66
N ALA A 5 -7.92 16.77 7.75
CA ALA A 5 -7.56 15.51 8.39
C ALA A 5 -7.73 14.30 7.46
N LEU A 6 -8.75 14.30 6.59
CA LEU A 6 -8.94 13.26 5.59
C LEU A 6 -7.85 13.29 4.51
N ALA A 7 -7.42 14.48 4.07
CA ALA A 7 -6.33 14.63 3.11
C ALA A 7 -4.98 14.15 3.69
N ASP A 8 -4.68 14.51 4.94
CA ASP A 8 -3.48 14.05 5.64
C ASP A 8 -3.46 12.52 5.78
N ALA A 9 -4.60 11.91 6.14
CA ALA A 9 -4.71 10.45 6.22
C ALA A 9 -4.46 9.78 4.85
N VAL A 10 -5.04 10.31 3.76
CA VAL A 10 -4.79 9.81 2.39
C VAL A 10 -3.30 9.89 2.04
N GLN A 11 -2.66 11.01 2.35
CA GLN A 11 -1.25 11.21 2.04
C GLN A 11 -0.36 10.21 2.79
N ARG A 12 -0.57 10.06 4.10
CA ARG A 12 0.17 9.09 4.93
C ARG A 12 -0.01 7.65 4.46
N MET A 13 -1.22 7.28 4.04
CA MET A 13 -1.48 5.95 3.49
C MET A 13 -0.72 5.71 2.18
N ALA A 14 -0.66 6.72 1.31
CA ALA A 14 0.10 6.62 0.08
C ALA A 14 1.62 6.54 0.33
N GLU A 15 2.13 7.29 1.31
CA GLU A 15 3.53 7.21 1.76
C GLU A 15 3.86 5.82 2.32
N PHE A 16 2.99 5.28 3.18
CA PHE A 16 3.15 3.95 3.73
C PHE A 16 3.13 2.87 2.65
N GLN A 17 2.24 2.98 1.65
CA GLN A 17 2.19 2.04 0.54
C GLN A 17 3.51 2.00 -0.24
N ARG A 18 4.06 3.17 -0.60
CA ARG A 18 5.36 3.25 -1.29
C ARG A 18 6.49 2.66 -0.46
N TYR A 19 6.55 3.00 0.82
CA TYR A 19 7.55 2.45 1.74
C TYR A 19 7.47 0.92 1.83
N ALA A 20 6.27 0.37 1.90
CA ALA A 20 6.07 -1.08 1.92
C ALA A 20 6.56 -1.70 0.60
N GLU A 21 6.15 -1.17 -0.55
CA GLU A 21 6.56 -1.63 -1.89
C GLU A 21 8.09 -1.66 -2.04
N ASP A 22 8.78 -0.59 -1.63
CA ASP A 22 10.25 -0.51 -1.68
C ASP A 22 10.91 -1.58 -0.80
N MET A 23 10.42 -1.76 0.43
CA MET A 23 10.94 -2.75 1.37
C MET A 23 10.79 -4.18 0.81
N ILE A 24 9.67 -4.49 0.16
CA ILE A 24 9.45 -5.83 -0.37
C ILE A 24 10.35 -6.07 -1.58
N ALA A 25 10.42 -5.11 -2.51
CA ALA A 25 11.32 -5.22 -3.65
C ALA A 25 12.78 -5.47 -3.22
N GLU A 26 13.20 -4.85 -2.11
CA GLU A 26 14.49 -5.11 -1.50
C GLU A 26 14.63 -6.54 -0.96
N ILE A 27 13.63 -7.04 -0.22
CA ILE A 27 13.62 -8.42 0.30
C ILE A 27 13.69 -9.42 -0.85
N ASP A 28 12.87 -9.26 -1.90
CA ASP A 28 12.84 -10.16 -3.06
C ASP A 28 14.20 -10.20 -3.77
N SER A 29 14.84 -9.04 -3.94
CA SER A 29 16.19 -8.94 -4.50
C SER A 29 17.22 -9.70 -3.66
N ARG A 30 17.14 -9.57 -2.33
CA ARG A 30 18.04 -10.27 -1.39
C ARG A 30 17.80 -11.78 -1.42
N VAL A 31 16.55 -12.23 -1.40
CA VAL A 31 16.19 -13.65 -1.48
C VAL A 31 16.64 -14.25 -2.80
N THR A 32 16.38 -13.58 -3.92
CA THR A 32 16.80 -14.02 -5.25
C THR A 32 18.31 -14.23 -5.33
N ARG A 33 19.10 -13.26 -4.82
CA ARG A 33 20.56 -13.35 -4.78
C ARG A 33 21.06 -14.46 -3.86
N LEU A 34 20.44 -14.64 -2.69
CA LEU A 34 20.81 -15.70 -1.75
C LEU A 34 20.66 -17.09 -2.39
N HIS A 35 19.57 -17.32 -3.12
CA HIS A 35 19.30 -18.60 -3.80
C HIS A 35 20.16 -18.88 -5.04
N GLN A 36 21.02 -17.95 -5.46
CA GLN A 36 21.99 -18.23 -6.53
C GLN A 36 23.04 -19.25 -6.10
N THR A 37 23.40 -19.25 -4.82
CA THR A 37 24.45 -20.13 -4.28
C THR A 37 23.96 -21.01 -3.14
N TRP A 38 22.84 -20.66 -2.50
CA TRP A 38 22.27 -21.46 -1.42
C TRP A 38 21.39 -22.57 -1.97
N THR A 39 21.77 -23.81 -1.71
CA THR A 39 21.07 -25.01 -2.18
C THR A 39 20.84 -26.02 -1.05
N GLY A 40 20.02 -27.04 -1.30
CA GLY A 40 19.72 -28.12 -0.36
C GLY A 40 18.35 -27.94 0.31
N GLU A 41 18.06 -28.80 1.28
CA GLU A 41 16.75 -28.89 1.92
C GLU A 41 16.32 -27.57 2.60
N GLY A 42 17.25 -26.90 3.31
CA GLY A 42 16.96 -25.61 3.93
C GLY A 42 16.63 -24.51 2.92
N ALA A 43 17.27 -24.52 1.74
CA ALA A 43 16.95 -23.60 0.67
C ALA A 43 15.55 -23.87 0.10
N ALA A 44 15.18 -25.14 -0.09
CA ALA A 44 13.85 -25.53 -0.55
C ALA A 44 12.76 -25.08 0.44
N ALA A 45 12.94 -25.35 1.74
CA ALA A 45 12.00 -24.94 2.78
C ALA A 45 11.85 -23.41 2.87
N HIS A 46 12.96 -22.66 2.73
CA HIS A 46 12.90 -21.21 2.69
C HIS A 46 12.17 -20.70 1.43
N ALA A 47 12.42 -21.29 0.26
CA ALA A 47 11.76 -20.88 -0.98
C ALA A 47 10.25 -21.08 -0.90
N GLU A 48 9.79 -22.19 -0.32
CA GLU A 48 8.38 -22.44 -0.05
C GLU A 48 7.79 -21.39 0.89
N ALA A 49 8.43 -21.14 2.03
CA ALA A 49 8.00 -20.12 2.99
C ALA A 49 7.91 -18.71 2.34
N HIS A 50 8.89 -18.37 1.50
CA HIS A 50 8.90 -17.10 0.78
C HIS A 50 7.74 -17.01 -0.23
N GLN A 51 7.35 -18.09 -0.91
CA GLN A 51 6.16 -18.08 -1.77
C GLN A 51 4.86 -17.81 -1.01
N HIS A 52 4.73 -18.33 0.22
CA HIS A 52 3.59 -17.99 1.08
C HIS A 52 3.58 -16.51 1.44
N TRP A 53 4.76 -15.95 1.70
CA TRP A 53 4.91 -14.53 2.02
C TRP A 53 4.57 -13.62 0.82
N VAL A 54 5.05 -13.91 -0.39
CA VAL A 54 4.75 -13.15 -1.62
C VAL A 54 3.24 -13.06 -1.88
N ARG A 55 2.49 -14.14 -1.60
CA ARG A 55 1.02 -14.10 -1.71
C ARG A 55 0.37 -13.14 -0.71
N GLY A 56 0.80 -13.18 0.55
CA GLY A 56 0.30 -12.26 1.58
C GLY A 56 0.67 -10.80 1.29
N GLU A 57 1.85 -10.59 0.74
CA GLU A 57 2.36 -9.30 0.31
C GLU A 57 1.49 -8.70 -0.83
N ALA A 58 1.14 -9.51 -1.83
CA ALA A 58 0.22 -9.10 -2.90
C ALA A 58 -1.16 -8.69 -2.36
N MET A 59 -1.70 -9.45 -1.39
CA MET A 59 -2.97 -9.10 -0.73
C MET A 59 -2.88 -7.75 0.02
N MET A 60 -1.75 -7.49 0.70
CA MET A 60 -1.54 -6.22 1.40
C MET A 60 -1.46 -5.03 0.43
N ARG A 61 -0.73 -5.15 -0.69
CA ARG A 61 -0.67 -4.11 -1.73
C ARG A 61 -2.06 -3.79 -2.28
N GLU A 62 -2.83 -4.82 -2.59
CA GLU A 62 -4.18 -4.65 -3.11
C GLU A 62 -5.10 -3.96 -2.09
N ALA A 63 -5.05 -4.36 -0.82
CA ALA A 63 -5.83 -3.73 0.23
C ALA A 63 -5.47 -2.25 0.44
N LEU A 64 -4.18 -1.90 0.42
CA LEU A 64 -3.72 -0.51 0.52
C LEU A 64 -4.19 0.34 -0.66
N ALA A 65 -4.12 -0.18 -1.88
CA ALA A 65 -4.60 0.49 -3.08
C ALA A 65 -6.12 0.75 -3.02
N GLN A 66 -6.89 -0.24 -2.55
CA GLN A 66 -8.34 -0.09 -2.37
C GLN A 66 -8.68 0.97 -1.31
N LEU A 67 -7.98 0.95 -0.17
CA LEU A 67 -8.16 1.94 0.89
C LEU A 67 -7.80 3.35 0.40
N GLY A 68 -6.72 3.51 -0.36
CA GLY A 68 -6.33 4.78 -0.96
C GLY A 68 -7.42 5.32 -1.90
N LYS A 69 -7.97 4.48 -2.80
CA LYS A 69 -9.06 4.85 -3.70
C LYS A 69 -10.32 5.29 -2.95
N ALA A 70 -10.70 4.56 -1.91
CA ALA A 70 -11.86 4.90 -1.08
C ALA A 70 -11.67 6.26 -0.38
N ALA A 71 -10.47 6.50 0.17
CA ALA A 71 -10.15 7.73 0.86
C ALA A 71 -10.10 8.95 -0.09
N SER A 72 -9.51 8.82 -1.29
CA SER A 72 -9.55 9.87 -2.32
C SER A 72 -10.98 10.18 -2.78
N THR A 73 -11.82 9.16 -2.93
CA THR A 73 -13.24 9.32 -3.30
C THR A 73 -14.00 10.09 -2.21
N ALA A 74 -13.81 9.72 -0.94
CA ALA A 74 -14.40 10.42 0.19
C ALA A 74 -13.97 11.90 0.22
N HIS A 75 -12.68 12.18 0.02
CA HIS A 75 -12.15 13.54 0.00
C HIS A 75 -12.76 14.39 -1.12
N GLY A 76 -12.87 13.86 -2.34
CA GLY A 76 -13.51 14.55 -3.46
C GLY A 76 -14.99 14.87 -3.20
N ASN A 77 -15.73 13.92 -2.60
CA ASN A 77 -17.13 14.13 -2.26
C ASN A 77 -17.31 15.22 -1.19
N TYR A 78 -16.47 15.22 -0.14
CA TYR A 78 -16.54 16.21 0.93
C TYR A 78 -16.15 17.62 0.46
N THR A 79 -15.07 17.75 -0.30
CA THR A 79 -14.63 19.05 -0.83
C THR A 79 -15.63 19.61 -1.85
N GLY A 80 -16.17 18.78 -2.73
CA GLY A 80 -17.21 19.18 -3.69
C GLY A 80 -18.51 19.63 -3.01
N ALA A 81 -18.95 18.93 -1.97
CA ALA A 81 -20.12 19.34 -1.19
C ALA A 81 -19.91 20.69 -0.48
N MET A 82 -18.72 20.91 0.08
CA MET A 82 -18.37 22.16 0.77
C MET A 82 -18.28 23.34 -0.20
N SER A 83 -17.67 23.17 -1.37
CA SER A 83 -17.60 24.19 -2.42
C SER A 83 -18.98 24.57 -2.96
N LYS A 84 -19.85 23.59 -3.23
CA LYS A 84 -21.24 23.84 -3.65
C LYS A 84 -22.04 24.60 -2.61
N ASN A 85 -21.88 24.26 -1.32
CA ASN A 85 -22.58 24.95 -0.25
C ASN A 85 -22.10 26.41 -0.15
N LEU A 86 -20.78 26.65 -0.15
CA LEU A 86 -20.25 28.03 -0.14
C LEU A 86 -20.72 28.87 -1.35
N GLY A 87 -20.83 28.27 -2.53
CA GLY A 87 -21.36 28.95 -3.73
C GLY A 87 -22.87 29.19 -3.73
N MET A 88 -23.64 28.59 -2.81
CA MET A 88 -25.08 28.86 -2.64
C MET A 88 -25.36 30.10 -1.79
N TRP A 89 -24.42 30.51 -0.95
CA TRP A 89 -24.57 31.62 0.01
C TRP A 89 -23.73 32.86 -0.34
N SER A 90 -23.09 32.85 -1.52
CA SER A 90 -22.44 34.02 -2.16
C SER A 90 -23.36 34.63 -3.21
#